data_AF-A0A6L6WMC4-F1
#
_entry.id   AF-A0A6L6WMC4-F1
#
_cell.length_a   1.000
_cell.length_b   1.000
_cell.length_c   1.000
_cell.angle_alpha   90.00
_cell.angle_beta   90.00
_cell.angle_gamma   90.00
#
_symmetry.space_group_name_H-M   'P 1'
#
loop_
_entity.id
_entity.type
_entity.pdbx_description
1 polymer ?
#
loop_
_entity_poly.entity_id
_entity_poly.type
_entity_poly.pdbx_seq_one_letter_code
_entity_poly.pdbx_strand_id
1 'polypeptide(L)'
;MSYGFPPPRLLPSPAAAAYLGVSESMLRKLGIPRKEQGAKRLYDRSDLDAHADDLPYEVQPENRNNEEKAITACDDAFGMTK
;
A
#
# COMPACT_ATOMS: atom_id res chain seq x y z
N MET A 1 -2.66 26.87 -14.78
CA MET A 1 -1.85 26.36 -13.64
C MET A 1 -2.80 26.12 -12.47
N SER A 2 -3.16 24.86 -12.18
CA SER A 2 -3.85 24.55 -10.93
C SER A 2 -2.80 24.62 -9.82
N TYR A 3 -2.91 25.62 -8.95
CA TYR A 3 -2.18 25.61 -7.68
C TYR A 3 -2.82 24.51 -6.84
N GLY A 4 -2.31 23.29 -6.99
CA GLY A 4 -2.70 22.17 -6.15
C GLY A 4 -2.34 22.52 -4.72
N PHE A 5 -3.33 22.99 -3.96
CA PHE A 5 -3.18 23.07 -2.52
C PHE A 5 -2.77 21.69 -2.01
N PRO A 6 -1.76 21.61 -1.12
CA PRO A 6 -1.35 20.34 -0.57
C PRO A 6 -2.59 19.66 0.01
N PRO A 7 -2.77 18.34 -0.20
CA PRO A 7 -3.92 17.62 0.30
C PRO A 7 -4.06 17.91 1.80
N PRO A 8 -5.28 18.20 2.28
CA PRO A 8 -5.50 18.44 3.70
C PRO A 8 -4.98 17.24 4.50
N ARG A 9 -4.35 17.50 5.65
CA ARG A 9 -3.81 16.41 6.51
C ARG A 9 -4.88 15.38 6.88
N LEU A 10 -6.11 15.84 7.07
CA LEU A 10 -7.25 14.99 7.40
C LEU A 10 -8.15 14.80 6.17
N LEU A 11 -8.35 13.56 5.78
CA LEU A 11 -9.13 13.15 4.61
C LEU A 11 -10.46 12.50 5.02
N PRO A 12 -11.59 12.86 4.39
CA PRO A 12 -12.84 12.11 4.56
C PRO A 12 -12.74 10.73 3.89
N SER A 13 -13.63 9.80 4.27
CA SER A 13 -13.66 8.41 3.76
C SER A 13 -13.50 8.28 2.23
N PRO A 14 -14.22 9.04 1.38
CA PRO A 14 -14.08 8.90 -0.07
C PRO A 14 -12.70 9.35 -0.58
N ALA A 15 -12.14 10.41 0.02
CA ALA A 15 -10.83 10.93 -0.37
C ALA A 15 -9.69 10.03 0.11
N ALA A 16 -9.80 9.46 1.32
CA ALA A 16 -8.85 8.49 1.84
C ALA A 16 -8.83 7.19 1.00
N ALA A 17 -10.00 6.73 0.56
CA ALA A 17 -10.12 5.57 -0.31
C ALA A 17 -9.46 5.84 -1.68
N ALA A 18 -9.74 7.01 -2.27
CA ALA A 18 -9.09 7.45 -3.51
C ALA A 18 -7.57 7.62 -3.35
N TYR A 19 -7.10 8.07 -2.19
CA TYR A 19 -5.68 8.22 -1.91
C TYR A 19 -4.93 6.88 -1.91
N LEU A 20 -5.52 5.85 -1.31
CA LEU A 20 -4.96 4.48 -1.32
C LEU A 20 -5.26 3.69 -2.60
N GLY A 21 -6.09 4.22 -3.51
CA GLY A 21 -6.53 3.51 -4.72
C GLY A 21 -7.47 2.33 -4.45
N VAL A 22 -8.19 2.33 -3.32
CA VAL A 22 -9.12 1.25 -2.92
C VAL A 22 -10.57 1.75 -2.85
N SER A 23 -11.53 0.83 -2.75
CA SER A 23 -12.93 1.20 -2.49
C SER A 23 -13.14 1.64 -1.04
N GLU A 24 -14.15 2.49 -0.78
CA GLU A 24 -14.52 2.88 0.60
C GLU A 24 -14.86 1.69 1.49
N SER A 25 -15.47 0.65 0.91
CA SER A 25 -15.79 -0.59 1.61
C SER A 25 -14.53 -1.34 2.02
N MET A 26 -13.48 -1.33 1.18
CA MET A 26 -12.18 -1.93 1.51
C MET A 26 -11.48 -1.10 2.59
N LEU A 27 -11.45 0.23 2.45
CA LEU A 27 -10.87 1.13 3.46
C LEU A 27 -11.44 0.89 4.86
N ARG A 28 -12.76 0.65 4.97
CA ARG A 28 -13.42 0.34 6.25
C ARG A 28 -13.01 -1.01 6.84
N LYS A 29 -12.60 -1.97 6.01
CA LYS A 29 -12.13 -3.30 6.44
C LYS A 29 -10.67 -3.30 6.88
N LEU A 30 -9.85 -2.38 6.34
CA LEU A 30 -8.42 -2.27 6.69
C LEU A 30 -8.19 -1.89 8.16
N GLY A 31 -9.20 -1.36 8.86
CA GLY A 31 -9.09 -1.08 10.29
C GLY A 31 -8.14 0.07 10.64
N ILE A 32 -7.78 0.91 9.65
CA ILE A 32 -6.89 2.07 9.83
C ILE A 32 -7.48 2.99 10.92
N PRO A 33 -6.65 3.53 11.83
CA PRO A 33 -7.09 4.48 12.85
C PRO A 33 -7.87 5.65 12.24
N ARG A 34 -9.00 5.99 12.86
CA ARG A 34 -9.88 7.09 12.44
C ARG A 34 -9.95 8.14 13.52
N LYS A 35 -9.77 9.40 13.14
CA LYS A 35 -9.98 10.55 14.03
C LYS A 35 -11.44 10.98 13.96
N GLU A 36 -12.06 11.15 15.12
CA GLU A 36 -13.44 11.61 15.23
C GLU A 36 -13.46 13.14 15.39
N GLN A 37 -14.12 13.82 14.46
CA GLN A 37 -14.41 15.26 14.53
C GLN A 37 -15.93 15.44 14.52
N GLY A 38 -16.54 15.30 15.71
CA GLY A 38 -17.99 15.28 15.87
C GLY A 38 -18.61 14.08 15.14
N ALA A 39 -19.55 14.34 14.22
CA ALA A 39 -20.18 13.29 13.42
C ALA A 39 -19.30 12.76 12.26
N LYS A 40 -18.17 13.41 11.97
CA LYS A 40 -17.29 13.04 10.86
C LYS A 40 -16.15 12.16 11.33
N ARG A 41 -15.85 11.15 10.52
CA ARG A 41 -14.67 10.28 10.67
C ARG A 41 -13.67 10.69 9.59
N LEU A 42 -12.49 11.10 10.04
CA LEU A 42 -11.40 11.55 9.17
C LEU A 42 -10.19 10.63 9.34
N TYR A 43 -9.46 10.44 8.25
CA TYR A 43 -8.23 9.67 8.21
C TYR A 43 -7.06 10.65 8.14
N ASP A 44 -6.01 10.40 8.91
CA ASP A 44 -4.78 11.15 8.75
C ASP A 44 -4.02 10.62 7.54
N ARG A 45 -3.49 11.52 6.72
CA ARG A 45 -2.65 11.13 5.59
C ARG A 45 -1.43 10.34 6.04
N SER A 46 -0.81 10.71 7.17
CA SER A 46 0.36 9.99 7.68
C SER A 46 0.04 8.56 8.09
N ASP A 47 -1.17 8.30 8.61
CA ASP A 47 -1.61 6.94 8.96
C ASP A 47 -1.87 6.11 7.69
N LEU A 48 -2.39 6.73 6.63
CA LEU A 48 -2.60 6.09 5.34
C LEU A 48 -1.25 5.76 4.66
N ASP A 49 -0.28 6.68 4.70
CA ASP A 49 1.07 6.46 4.17
C ASP A 49 1.77 5.32 4.93
N ALA A 50 1.71 5.32 6.26
CA ALA A 50 2.28 4.24 7.07
C ALA A 50 1.66 2.87 6.74
N HIS A 51 0.35 2.82 6.51
CA HIS A 51 -0.31 1.58 6.07
C HIS A 51 0.14 1.18 4.65
N ALA A 52 0.36 2.14 3.74
CA ALA A 52 0.84 1.85 2.40
C ALA A 52 2.29 1.33 2.41
N ASP A 53 3.14 1.89 3.27
CA ASP A 53 4.55 1.48 3.42
C ASP A 53 4.69 0.09 4.07
N ASP A 54 3.75 -0.31 4.93
CA ASP A 54 3.72 -1.63 5.56
C ASP A 54 3.22 -2.75 4.63
N LEU A 55 2.65 -2.41 3.47
CA LEU A 55 2.14 -3.43 2.55
C LEU A 55 3.29 -4.24 1.96
N PRO A 56 3.23 -5.59 2.04
CA PRO A 56 4.22 -6.43 1.40
C PRO A 56 4.11 -6.27 -0.12
N TYR A 57 5.26 -6.22 -0.78
CA TYR A 57 5.33 -6.36 -2.23
C TYR A 57 5.14 -7.85 -2.55
N GLU A 58 4.41 -8.14 -3.62
CA GLU A 58 4.21 -9.51 -4.11
C GLU A 58 5.55 -10.24 -4.40
N VAL A 59 6.61 -9.48 -4.65
CA VAL A 59 7.97 -9.98 -4.87
C VAL A 59 8.94 -9.15 -4.03
N GLN A 60 8.94 -9.31 -2.72
CA GLN A 60 9.98 -8.76 -1.85
C GLN A 60 11.12 -9.78 -1.71
N PRO A 61 12.35 -9.49 -2.19
CA PRO A 61 13.50 -10.34 -1.92
C PRO A 61 13.91 -10.13 -0.47
N GLU A 62 13.16 -10.70 0.46
CA GLU A 62 13.41 -10.64 1.91
C GLU A 62 14.55 -11.56 2.35
N ASN A 63 15.54 -11.75 1.48
CA ASN A 63 16.85 -12.30 1.78
C ASN A 63 17.79 -11.98 0.62
N ARG A 64 18.75 -11.06 0.81
CA ARG A 64 20.02 -11.00 0.04
C ARG A 64 20.91 -12.25 0.24
N ASN A 65 20.29 -13.38 0.57
CA ASN A 65 20.86 -14.71 0.73
C ASN A 65 20.08 -15.75 -0.10
N ASN A 66 19.04 -15.34 -0.84
CA ASN A 66 18.13 -16.24 -1.57
C ASN A 66 17.95 -15.83 -3.04
N GLU A 67 18.76 -14.89 -3.54
CA GLU A 67 18.80 -14.50 -4.95
C GLU A 67 19.43 -15.60 -5.83
N GLU A 68 20.17 -16.56 -5.26
CA GLU A 68 20.68 -17.73 -6.00
C GLU A 68 19.57 -18.75 -6.31
N LYS A 69 18.44 -18.76 -5.58
CA LYS A 69 17.44 -19.85 -5.73
C LYS A 69 16.36 -19.58 -6.78
N ALA A 70 16.10 -18.31 -7.11
CA ALA A 70 15.10 -17.94 -8.12
C ALA A 70 15.66 -18.06 -9.55
N ILE A 71 16.97 -17.89 -9.73
CA ILE A 71 17.61 -18.03 -11.05
C ILE A 71 17.63 -19.52 -11.45
N THR A 72 17.93 -20.42 -10.52
CA THR A 72 18.01 -21.87 -10.80
C THR A 72 16.65 -22.53 -11.06
N ALA A 73 15.55 -21.98 -10.55
CA ALA A 73 14.23 -22.57 -10.77
C ALA A 73 13.71 -22.36 -12.20
N CYS A 74 14.06 -21.25 -12.85
CA CYS A 74 13.70 -21.02 -14.25
C CYS A 74 14.55 -21.88 -15.20
N ASP A 75 15.83 -22.11 -14.87
CA ASP A 75 16.70 -22.95 -15.71
C ASP A 75 16.32 -24.45 -15.64
N ASP A 76 15.87 -24.95 -14.48
CA ASP A 76 15.36 -26.33 -14.31
C ASP A 76 14.02 -26.56 -15.03
N ALA A 77 13.13 -25.55 -15.05
CA ALA A 77 11.83 -25.66 -15.73
C ALA A 77 11.96 -25.64 -17.27
N PHE A 78 13.02 -25.04 -17.81
CA PHE A 78 13.29 -24.96 -19.25
C PHE A 78 14.42 -25.87 -19.74
N GLY A 79 14.96 -26.75 -18.87
CA GLY A 79 15.91 -27.79 -19.25
C GLY A 79 17.23 -27.27 -19.85
N MET A 80 17.64 -26.05 -19.49
CA MET A 80 18.90 -25.46 -19.95
C MET A 80 20.06 -25.79 -19.00
N THR A 81 20.31 -27.07 -18.76
CA THR A 81 21.57 -27.52 -18.14
C THR A 81 22.45 -28.13 -19.23
N LYS A 82 23.62 -27.52 -19.45
CA LYS A 82 24.65 -28.00 -20.37
C LYS A 82 25.59 -28.98 -19.68
#